data_AF-A0A7S1NH58-F1
#
_entry.id   AF-A0A7S1NH58-F1
#
_cell.length_a   1.000
_cell.length_b   1.000
_cell.length_c   1.000
_cell.angle_alpha   90.00
_cell.angle_beta   90.00
_cell.angle_gamma   90.00
#
_symmetry.space_group_name_H-M   'P 1'
#
loop_
_entity.id
_entity.type
_entity.pdbx_description
1 polymer ?
#
loop_
_entity_poly.entity_id
_entity_poly.type
_entity_poly.pdbx_seq_one_letter_code
_entity_poly.pdbx_strand_id
1 'polypeptide(L)'
;KYAGFPMLINTIQLDIQDDQLFAKERPLLPHALAVAYHAVECSALNAEELRRDGGFELLDMALERCAGVLTAATAPNAMPAAVCQHIVQCLGAAAAFEACRSKI
;
A
#
# COMPACT_ATOMS: atom_id res chain seq x y z
N LYS A 1 7.71 12.04 11.69
CA LYS A 1 8.03 11.81 10.26
C LYS A 1 8.70 10.44 10.12
N TYR A 2 8.18 9.55 9.27
CA TYR A 2 8.80 8.26 8.98
C TYR A 2 9.99 8.46 8.03
N ALA A 3 11.20 8.09 8.46
CA ALA A 3 12.42 8.31 7.69
C ALA A 3 12.61 7.29 6.55
N GLY A 4 11.85 6.19 6.55
CA GLY A 4 12.04 5.07 5.63
C GLY A 4 11.27 5.17 4.31
N PHE A 5 10.55 6.26 4.02
CA PHE A 5 9.73 6.38 2.81
C PHE A 5 10.46 6.06 1.49
N PRO A 6 11.71 6.53 1.26
CA PRO A 6 12.43 6.18 0.03
C PRO A 6 12.62 4.67 -0.16
N MET A 7 12.99 3.94 0.90
CA MET A 7 13.14 2.49 0.82
C MET A 7 11.79 1.77 0.73
N LEU A 8 10.78 2.27 1.43
CA LEU A 8 9.44 1.71 1.42
C LEU A 8 8.80 1.79 0.02
N ILE A 9 8.84 2.97 -0.59
CA ILE A 9 8.32 3.23 -1.94
C ILE A 9 9.04 2.36 -2.96
N ASN A 10 10.38 2.31 -2.90
CA ASN A 10 11.16 1.45 -3.79
C ASN A 10 10.81 -0.04 -3.61
N THR A 11 10.58 -0.50 -2.38
CA THR A 11 10.19 -1.89 -2.10
C THR A 11 8.83 -2.22 -2.71
N ILE A 12 7.84 -1.33 -2.50
CA ILE A 12 6.51 -1.50 -3.10
C ILE A 12 6.64 -1.53 -4.63
N GLN A 13 7.36 -0.57 -5.21
CA GLN A 13 7.56 -0.48 -6.65
C GLN A 13 8.18 -1.75 -7.25
N LEU A 14 9.23 -2.29 -6.62
CA LEU A 14 9.88 -3.52 -7.08
C LEU A 14 8.94 -4.73 -7.03
N ASP A 15 8.14 -4.86 -5.96
CA ASP A 15 7.20 -5.97 -5.84
C ASP A 15 6.02 -5.85 -6.82
N ILE A 16 5.46 -4.66 -7.02
CA ILE A 16 4.36 -4.48 -7.97
C ILE A 16 4.80 -4.56 -9.44
N GLN A 17 6.10 -4.46 -9.73
CA GLN A 17 6.65 -4.65 -11.07
C GLN A 17 7.08 -6.10 -11.31
N ASP A 18 7.05 -6.95 -10.29
CA ASP A 18 7.41 -8.36 -10.40
C ASP A 18 6.25 -9.17 -11.00
N ASP A 19 6.48 -9.79 -12.16
CA ASP A 19 5.52 -10.68 -12.80
C ASP A 19 5.28 -11.97 -12.02
N GLN A 20 6.25 -12.37 -11.19
CA GLN A 20 6.18 -13.55 -10.32
C GLN A 20 5.72 -13.19 -8.89
N LEU A 21 5.19 -11.98 -8.65
CA LEU A 21 4.74 -11.51 -7.33
C LEU A 21 3.90 -12.56 -6.57
N PHE A 22 2.92 -13.17 -7.24
CA PHE A 22 2.00 -14.13 -6.63
C PHE A 22 2.60 -15.54 -6.44
N ALA A 23 3.76 -15.82 -7.04
CA ALA A 23 4.48 -17.08 -6.90
C ALA A 23 5.55 -17.04 -5.79
N LYS A 24 5.82 -15.86 -5.20
CA LYS A 24 6.81 -15.73 -4.12
C LYS A 24 6.37 -16.47 -2.87
N GLU A 25 7.26 -17.27 -2.30
CA GLU A 25 7.02 -17.91 -0.99
C GLU A 25 6.92 -16.88 0.15
N ARG A 26 7.62 -15.75 0.02
CA ARG A 26 7.71 -14.70 1.04
C ARG A 26 7.56 -13.31 0.42
N PRO A 27 6.35 -12.91 -0.01
CA PRO A 27 6.11 -11.61 -0.61
C PRO A 27 6.28 -10.49 0.44
N LEU A 28 7.01 -9.42 0.09
CA LEU A 28 7.24 -8.29 1.00
C LEU A 28 6.11 -7.27 0.93
N LEU A 29 5.41 -7.18 -0.21
CA LEU A 29 4.33 -6.25 -0.49
C LEU A 29 3.29 -6.09 0.64
N PRO A 30 2.68 -7.16 1.22
CA PRO A 30 1.72 -6.99 2.31
C PRO A 30 2.34 -6.31 3.54
N HIS A 31 3.60 -6.63 3.86
CA HIS A 31 4.32 -6.04 4.99
C HIS A 31 4.69 -4.58 4.71
N ALA A 32 5.15 -4.27 3.49
CA ALA A 32 5.43 -2.90 3.08
C ALA A 32 4.16 -2.02 3.17
N LEU A 33 3.03 -2.53 2.69
CA LEU A 33 1.76 -1.80 2.75
C LEU A 33 1.22 -1.64 4.16
N ALA A 34 1.42 -2.63 5.04
CA ALA A 34 1.13 -2.49 6.47
C ALA A 34 1.97 -1.36 7.11
N VAL A 35 3.26 -1.27 6.76
CA VAL A 35 4.14 -0.17 7.22
C VAL A 35 3.66 1.18 6.68
N ALA A 36 3.24 1.26 5.41
CA ALA A 36 2.69 2.47 4.83
C ALA A 36 1.43 2.94 5.57
N TYR A 37 0.48 2.02 5.80
CA TYR A 37 -0.74 2.30 6.56
C TYR A 37 -0.41 2.84 7.96
N HIS A 38 0.38 2.12 8.75
CA HIS A 38 0.69 2.56 10.11
C HIS A 38 1.49 3.86 10.14
N ALA A 39 2.37 4.11 9.16
CA ALA A 39 3.05 5.39 9.05
C ALA A 39 2.04 6.53 8.81
N VAL A 40 1.11 6.36 7.89
CA VAL A 40 0.07 7.35 7.56
C VAL A 40 -0.87 7.61 8.73
N GLU A 41 -1.33 6.55 9.39
CA GLU A 41 -2.22 6.62 10.57
C GLU A 41 -1.62 7.46 11.70
N CYS A 42 -0.30 7.45 11.87
CA CYS A 42 0.38 8.16 12.96
C CYS A 42 0.39 9.70 12.80
N SER A 43 0.37 10.25 11.58
CA SER A 43 0.38 11.71 11.38
C SER A 43 0.05 12.15 9.95
N ALA A 44 -0.61 13.31 9.84
CA ALA A 44 -0.84 13.99 8.56
C ALA A 44 0.45 14.23 7.76
N LEU A 45 1.56 14.56 8.43
CA LEU A 45 2.86 14.75 7.78
C LEU A 45 3.33 13.49 7.04
N ASN A 46 3.09 12.29 7.59
CA ASN A 46 3.45 11.06 6.90
C ASN A 46 2.54 10.79 5.68
N ALA A 47 1.25 11.15 5.77
CA ALA A 47 0.34 11.10 4.63
C ALA A 47 0.77 12.05 3.50
N GLU A 48 1.17 13.28 3.85
CA GLU A 48 1.67 14.26 2.89
C GLU A 48 2.99 13.83 2.23
N GLU A 49 3.90 13.23 2.99
CA GLU A 49 5.16 12.71 2.46
C GLU A 49 4.93 11.53 1.52
N LEU A 50 4.08 10.56 1.91
CA LEU A 50 3.69 9.46 1.03
C LEU A 50 3.08 9.98 -0.29
N ARG A 51 2.20 10.99 -0.21
CA ARG A 51 1.63 11.66 -1.37
C ARG A 51 2.68 12.35 -2.24
N ARG A 52 3.60 13.10 -1.61
CA ARG A 52 4.62 13.89 -2.33
C ARG A 52 5.55 12.98 -3.12
N ASP A 53 5.85 11.81 -2.59
CA ASP A 53 6.81 10.88 -3.17
C ASP A 53 6.14 9.86 -4.13
N GLY A 54 4.89 10.10 -4.55
CA GLY A 54 4.18 9.26 -5.53
C GLY A 54 3.65 7.94 -4.97
N GLY A 55 3.50 7.85 -3.64
CA GLY A 55 3.12 6.63 -2.97
C GLY A 55 1.68 6.21 -3.23
N PHE A 56 0.73 7.14 -3.42
CA PHE A 56 -0.67 6.80 -3.67
C PHE A 56 -0.87 6.14 -5.04
N GLU A 57 -0.11 6.58 -6.04
CA GLU A 57 -0.08 5.95 -7.37
C GLU A 57 0.41 4.50 -7.28
N LEU A 58 1.41 4.23 -6.44
CA LEU A 58 1.85 2.85 -6.18
C LEU A 58 0.81 2.04 -5.41
N LEU A 59 0.08 2.65 -4.46
CA LEU A 59 -1.02 1.97 -3.76
C LEU A 59 -2.12 1.58 -4.75
N ASP A 60 -2.48 2.46 -5.69
CA ASP A 60 -3.49 2.19 -6.70
C ASP A 60 -3.07 1.05 -7.64
N MET A 61 -1.82 1.09 -8.15
CA MET A 61 -1.27 -0.01 -8.95
C MET A 61 -1.25 -1.36 -8.20
N ALA A 62 -0.86 -1.34 -6.92
CA ALA A 62 -0.87 -2.54 -6.07
C ALA A 62 -2.30 -3.06 -5.86
N LEU A 63 -3.26 -2.14 -5.68
CA LEU A 63 -4.67 -2.45 -5.51
C LEU A 63 -5.24 -3.10 -6.77
N GLU A 64 -4.99 -2.52 -7.94
CA GLU A 64 -5.45 -3.07 -9.23
C GLU A 64 -4.94 -4.50 -9.45
N ARG A 65 -3.62 -4.72 -9.28
CA ARG A 65 -3.03 -6.06 -9.45
C ARG A 65 -3.61 -7.08 -8.47
N CYS A 66 -3.76 -6.71 -7.19
CA CYS A 66 -4.22 -7.64 -6.16
C CYS A 66 -5.74 -7.87 -6.19
N ALA A 67 -6.53 -6.83 -6.46
CA ALA A 67 -7.98 -6.96 -6.61
C ALA A 67 -8.35 -7.81 -7.82
N GLY A 68 -7.58 -7.71 -8.93
CA GLY A 68 -7.79 -8.50 -10.14
C GLY A 68 -7.66 -10.02 -9.96
N VAL A 69 -7.02 -10.48 -8.88
CA VAL A 69 -6.87 -11.91 -8.56
C VAL A 69 -7.74 -12.38 -7.39
N LEU A 70 -8.55 -11.50 -6.79
CA LEU A 70 -9.48 -11.88 -5.73
C LEU A 70 -10.65 -12.68 -6.29
N THR A 71 -11.04 -13.72 -5.58
CA THR A 71 -12.21 -14.54 -5.87
C THR A 71 -12.98 -14.82 -4.58
N ALA A 72 -14.20 -15.35 -4.69
CA ALA A 72 -14.97 -15.79 -3.52
C ALA A 72 -14.27 -16.89 -2.69
N ALA A 73 -13.30 -17.60 -3.28
CA ALA A 73 -12.52 -18.63 -2.61
C ALA A 73 -11.21 -18.09 -1.98
N THR A 74 -10.87 -16.83 -2.19
CA THR A 74 -9.64 -16.25 -1.65
C THR A 74 -9.71 -16.22 -0.12
N ALA A 75 -8.72 -16.85 0.52
CA ALA A 75 -8.64 -16.87 1.98
C ALA A 75 -8.41 -15.44 2.53
N PRO A 76 -9.00 -15.07 3.68
CA PRO A 76 -8.81 -13.74 4.26
C PRO A 76 -7.35 -13.37 4.56
N ASN A 77 -6.50 -14.37 4.80
CA ASN A 77 -5.06 -14.20 5.06
C ASN A 77 -4.19 -14.38 3.81
N ALA A 78 -4.78 -14.58 2.63
CA ALA A 78 -4.02 -14.64 1.39
C ALA A 78 -3.38 -13.28 1.10
N MET A 79 -2.19 -13.29 0.51
CA MET A 79 -1.43 -12.05 0.23
C MET A 79 -2.24 -10.99 -0.51
N PRO A 80 -2.98 -11.28 -1.60
CA PRO A 80 -3.75 -10.26 -2.32
C PRO A 80 -4.84 -9.60 -1.45
N ALA A 81 -5.51 -10.39 -0.60
CA ALA A 81 -6.51 -9.88 0.34
C ALA A 81 -5.89 -8.95 1.39
N ALA A 82 -4.75 -9.35 1.97
CA ALA A 82 -4.02 -8.54 2.93
C ALA A 82 -3.53 -7.21 2.32
N VAL A 83 -3.03 -7.25 1.08
CA VAL A 83 -2.63 -6.06 0.32
C VAL A 83 -3.80 -5.10 0.13
N CYS A 84 -4.93 -5.58 -0.40
CA CYS A 84 -6.13 -4.75 -0.58
C CYS A 84 -6.62 -4.15 0.74
N GLN A 85 -6.62 -4.94 1.82
CA GLN A 85 -7.02 -4.46 3.15
C GLN A 85 -6.13 -3.30 3.62
N HIS A 86 -4.81 -3.47 3.59
CA HIS A 86 -3.89 -2.43 4.06
C HIS A 86 -3.96 -1.16 3.20
N ILE A 87 -4.19 -1.28 1.89
CA ILE A 87 -4.36 -0.11 1.02
C ILE A 87 -5.62 0.66 1.40
N VAL A 88 -6.76 -0.02 1.54
CA VAL A 88 -8.03 0.65 1.91
C VAL A 88 -7.91 1.31 3.30
N GLN A 89 -7.24 0.65 4.25
CA GLN A 89 -6.95 1.25 5.56
C GLN A 89 -6.05 2.48 5.44
N CYS A 90 -5.01 2.43 4.61
CA CYS A 90 -4.10 3.54 4.35
C CYS A 90 -4.82 4.74 3.74
N LEU A 91 -5.64 4.51 2.71
CA LEU A 91 -6.45 5.56 2.07
C LEU A 91 -7.48 6.15 3.02
N GLY A 92 -8.14 5.32 3.84
CA GLY A 92 -9.06 5.78 4.88
C GLY A 92 -8.37 6.66 5.92
N ALA A 93 -7.19 6.26 6.39
CA ALA A 93 -6.38 7.05 7.32
C ALA A 93 -5.92 8.37 6.69
N ALA A 94 -5.48 8.36 5.43
CA ALA A 94 -5.08 9.57 4.71
C ALA A 94 -6.26 10.53 4.50
N ALA A 95 -7.45 10.02 4.17
CA ALA A 95 -8.65 10.82 3.92
C ALA A 95 -9.16 11.57 5.17
N ALA A 96 -8.80 11.11 6.37
CA ALA A 96 -9.06 11.84 7.61
C ALA A 96 -8.35 13.20 7.67
N PHE A 97 -7.29 13.40 6.87
CA PHE A 97 -6.55 14.65 6.79
C PHE A 97 -6.98 15.47 5.56
N GLU A 98 -7.49 16.67 5.80
CA GLU A 98 -8.05 17.53 4.75
C GLU A 98 -7.08 17.80 3.58
N ALA A 99 -5.81 18.05 3.89
CA ALA A 99 -4.78 18.31 2.88
C ALA A 99 -4.55 17.11 1.93
N CYS A 100 -4.88 15.90 2.34
CA CYS A 100 -4.68 14.68 1.56
C CYS A 100 -5.87 14.32 0.66
N ARG A 101 -7.08 14.85 0.93
CA ARG A 101 -8.32 14.47 0.19
C ARG A 101 -8.32 14.84 -1.28
N SER A 102 -7.62 15.89 -1.70
CA SER A 102 -7.64 16.38 -3.08
C SER A 102 -6.91 15.48 -4.11
N LYS A 103 -6.23 14.42 -3.63
CA LYS A 103 -5.31 13.57 -4.40
C LYS A 103 -5.53 12.07 -4.16
N ILE A 104 -6.59 11.72 -3.44
CA ILE A 104 -7.13 10.36 -3.33
C ILE A 104 -8.30 10.27 -4.31
#